data_AF-A0A1A8BAR1-F1
#
_entry.id   AF-A0A1A8BAR1-F1
#
_cell.length_a   1.000
_cell.length_b   1.000
_cell.length_c   1.000
_cell.angle_alpha   90.00
_cell.angle_beta   90.00
_cell.angle_gamma   90.00
#
_symmetry.space_group_name_H-M   'P 1'
#
loop_
_entity.id
_entity.type
_entity.pdbx_description
1 polymer ?
#
loop_
_entity_poly.entity_id
_entity_poly.type
_entity_poly.pdbx_seq_one_letter_code
_entity_poly.pdbx_strand_id
1 'polypeptide(L)'
;VENTYVSPSKVAFHLNFEAAPHLYQLPNKYRNSCRELFESVGVQPSFKVEDFSAVLEAVKQGCGRKILTEENFQMCRRIISEGIWSLIRDKNQEFCQANYGGILLPDCNLMLQPSKSLCYNDCPWIKVRDSSVKYCHGDIPREVAVKLGAVPKRHKALE
;
A
#
# COMPACT_ATOMS: atom_id res chain seq x y z
N VAL A 1 3.27 -11.25 -19.10
CA VAL A 1 4.11 -11.97 -18.11
C VAL A 1 3.62 -13.41 -18.14
N GLU A 2 4.55 -14.35 -18.43
CA GLU A 2 4.35 -15.79 -18.72
C GLU A 2 2.90 -16.27 -18.95
N ASN A 3 2.33 -15.92 -20.11
CA ASN A 3 0.99 -16.26 -20.65
C ASN A 3 -0.09 -15.15 -20.66
N THR A 4 0.22 -13.92 -20.23
CA THR A 4 -0.74 -12.79 -20.31
C THR A 4 -0.11 -11.53 -20.92
N TYR A 5 -0.84 -10.86 -21.82
CA TYR A 5 -0.50 -9.53 -22.34
C TYR A 5 -0.91 -8.46 -21.32
N VAL A 6 0.05 -7.63 -20.90
CA VAL A 6 -0.15 -6.58 -19.89
C VAL A 6 0.35 -5.25 -20.42
N SER A 7 -0.34 -4.16 -20.06
CA SER A 7 0.11 -2.80 -20.38
C SER A 7 1.52 -2.56 -19.85
N PRO A 8 2.43 -1.91 -20.62
CA PRO A 8 3.76 -1.55 -20.14
C PRO A 8 3.75 -0.77 -18.82
N SER A 9 2.72 0.06 -18.59
CA SER A 9 2.54 0.82 -17.35
C SER A 9 2.35 -0.04 -16.10
N LYS A 10 1.96 -1.32 -16.24
CA LYS A 10 1.83 -2.30 -15.15
C LYS A 10 3.08 -3.15 -14.96
N VAL A 11 4.14 -2.88 -15.72
CA VAL A 11 5.39 -3.66 -15.68
C VAL A 11 6.52 -2.76 -15.25
N ALA A 12 7.34 -3.24 -14.31
CA ALA A 12 8.59 -2.60 -13.95
C ALA A 12 9.78 -3.56 -14.04
N PHE A 13 10.98 -3.03 -14.28
CA PHE A 13 12.21 -3.82 -14.25
C PHE A 13 12.48 -4.42 -12.87
N HIS A 14 12.06 -3.70 -11.82
CA HIS A 14 12.30 -4.08 -10.44
C HIS A 14 11.02 -3.98 -9.60
N LEU A 15 10.65 -5.09 -8.97
CA LEU A 15 9.57 -5.18 -8.00
C LEU A 15 9.95 -6.27 -6.99
N ASN A 16 10.01 -5.93 -5.70
CA ASN A 16 10.57 -6.83 -4.68
C ASN A 16 9.59 -7.90 -4.16
N PHE A 17 8.33 -7.86 -4.59
CA PHE A 17 7.27 -8.71 -4.07
C PHE A 17 6.24 -9.02 -5.15
N GLU A 18 5.42 -10.03 -4.91
CA GLU A 18 4.35 -10.39 -5.83
C GLU A 18 3.13 -9.46 -5.66
N ALA A 19 2.74 -8.81 -6.75
CA ALA A 19 1.60 -7.89 -6.84
C ALA A 19 0.68 -8.19 -8.03
N ALA A 20 0.77 -9.39 -8.59
CA ALA A 20 -0.12 -9.85 -9.64
C ALA A 20 -1.55 -9.98 -9.09
N PRO A 21 -2.60 -9.67 -9.87
CA PRO A 21 -2.57 -9.32 -11.29
C PRO A 21 -2.41 -7.82 -11.58
N HIS A 22 -2.12 -7.00 -10.57
CA HIS A 22 -2.14 -5.54 -10.68
C HIS A 22 -0.84 -4.96 -11.22
N LEU A 23 0.30 -5.40 -10.68
CA LEU A 23 1.64 -4.97 -11.07
C LEU A 23 2.55 -6.18 -11.26
N TYR A 24 3.49 -6.06 -12.17
CA TYR A 24 4.37 -7.16 -12.55
C TYR A 24 5.83 -6.73 -12.63
N GLN A 25 6.71 -7.64 -12.28
CA GLN A 25 8.11 -7.53 -12.62
C GLN A 25 8.34 -8.05 -14.04
N LEU A 26 9.19 -7.36 -14.80
CA LEU A 26 9.69 -7.85 -16.08
C LEU A 26 10.49 -9.14 -15.83
N PRO A 27 10.18 -10.26 -16.52
CA PRO A 27 10.93 -11.50 -16.36
C PRO A 27 12.43 -11.32 -16.59
N ASN A 28 13.25 -11.94 -15.74
CA ASN A 28 14.71 -11.77 -15.74
C ASN A 28 15.36 -12.03 -17.12
N LYS A 29 14.81 -12.96 -17.91
CA LYS A 29 15.26 -13.25 -19.29
C LYS A 29 15.25 -12.04 -20.24
N TYR A 30 14.39 -11.06 -20.01
CA TYR A 30 14.28 -9.86 -20.85
C TYR A 30 15.01 -8.64 -20.28
N ARG A 31 15.37 -8.69 -18.99
CA ARG A 31 15.93 -7.56 -18.24
C ARG A 31 17.26 -7.07 -18.81
N ASN A 32 18.11 -8.00 -19.25
CA ASN A 32 19.48 -7.69 -19.67
C ASN A 32 19.63 -7.55 -21.20
N SER A 33 18.78 -8.22 -21.98
CA SER A 33 18.96 -8.29 -23.44
C SER A 33 18.24 -7.18 -24.20
N CYS A 34 17.20 -6.56 -23.63
CA CYS A 34 16.34 -5.62 -24.36
C CYS A 34 15.88 -4.43 -23.50
N ARG A 35 16.71 -3.98 -22.56
CA ARG A 35 16.32 -2.92 -21.62
C ARG A 35 15.82 -1.64 -22.31
N GLU A 36 16.59 -1.11 -23.25
CA GLU A 36 16.25 0.11 -23.98
C GLU A 36 14.93 -0.01 -24.76
N LEU A 37 14.65 -1.20 -25.30
CA LEU A 37 13.37 -1.48 -25.97
C LEU A 37 12.20 -1.43 -24.99
N PHE A 38 12.34 -2.05 -23.82
CA PHE A 38 11.26 -2.06 -22.83
C PHE A 38 11.04 -0.67 -22.21
N GLU A 39 12.11 0.09 -21.97
CA GLU A 39 12.03 1.49 -21.54
C GLU A 39 11.33 2.34 -22.62
N SER A 40 11.65 2.15 -23.91
CA SER A 40 11.04 2.94 -24.99
C SER A 40 9.54 2.69 -25.20
N VAL A 41 9.03 1.50 -24.83
CA VAL A 41 7.60 1.20 -24.84
C VAL A 41 6.89 1.51 -23.52
N GLY A 42 7.58 2.13 -22.55
CA GLY A 42 6.99 2.64 -21.31
C GLY A 42 7.04 1.69 -20.11
N VAL A 43 7.88 0.64 -20.13
CA VAL A 43 8.19 -0.15 -18.93
C VAL A 43 9.00 0.72 -17.97
N GLN A 44 8.53 0.82 -16.72
CA GLN A 44 9.16 1.69 -15.73
C GLN A 44 10.37 1.01 -15.07
N PRO A 45 11.44 1.73 -14.70
CA PRO A 45 12.54 1.15 -13.92
C PRO A 45 12.06 0.54 -12.59
N SER A 46 11.19 1.27 -11.89
CA SER A 46 10.52 0.88 -10.65
C SER A 46 9.21 1.64 -10.52
N PHE A 47 8.25 1.10 -9.77
CA PHE A 47 7.00 1.80 -9.48
C PHE A 47 7.19 2.94 -8.47
N LYS A 48 6.29 3.92 -8.55
CA LYS A 48 6.17 5.04 -7.62
C LYS A 48 5.09 4.78 -6.58
N VAL A 49 4.98 5.66 -5.58
CA VAL A 49 3.96 5.56 -4.53
C VAL A 49 2.56 5.63 -5.15
N GLU A 50 2.38 6.44 -6.19
CA GLU A 50 1.11 6.64 -6.88
C GLU A 50 0.63 5.37 -7.59
N ASP A 51 1.55 4.60 -8.19
CA ASP A 51 1.23 3.32 -8.82
C ASP A 51 0.69 2.32 -7.78
N PHE A 52 1.35 2.24 -6.62
CA PHE A 52 0.91 1.40 -5.51
C PHE A 52 -0.42 1.86 -4.92
N SER A 53 -0.61 3.18 -4.75
CA SER A 53 -1.86 3.77 -4.29
C SER A 53 -3.02 3.44 -5.24
N ALA A 54 -2.79 3.51 -6.55
CA ALA A 54 -3.79 3.15 -7.55
C ALA A 54 -4.20 1.66 -7.48
N VAL A 55 -3.28 0.76 -7.11
CA VAL A 55 -3.64 -0.65 -6.86
C VAL A 55 -4.57 -0.79 -5.67
N LEU A 56 -4.26 -0.13 -4.55
CA LEU A 56 -5.11 -0.17 -3.35
C LEU A 56 -6.52 0.36 -3.66
N GLU A 57 -6.63 1.44 -4.44
CA GLU A 57 -7.91 1.96 -4.90
C GLU A 57 -8.65 0.97 -5.81
N ALA A 58 -7.95 0.32 -6.75
CA ALA A 58 -8.54 -0.69 -7.62
C ALA A 58 -9.06 -1.91 -6.82
N VAL A 59 -8.31 -2.37 -5.81
CA VAL A 59 -8.74 -3.46 -4.92
C VAL A 59 -9.98 -3.05 -4.12
N LYS A 60 -10.00 -1.84 -3.57
CA LYS A 60 -11.16 -1.29 -2.86
C LYS A 60 -12.40 -1.23 -3.76
N GLN A 61 -12.25 -0.73 -4.98
CA GLN A 61 -13.33 -0.66 -5.97
C GLN A 61 -13.85 -2.06 -6.35
N GLY A 62 -12.95 -3.02 -6.56
CA GLY A 62 -13.30 -4.41 -6.87
C GLY A 62 -14.04 -5.13 -5.74
N CYS A 63 -13.70 -4.82 -4.48
CA CYS A 63 -14.40 -5.38 -3.30
C CYS A 63 -15.73 -4.66 -3.01
N GLY A 64 -15.87 -3.40 -3.42
CA GLY A 64 -17.04 -2.58 -3.18
C GLY A 64 -17.30 -2.38 -1.68
N ARG A 65 -18.41 -2.94 -1.17
CA ARG A 65 -18.77 -2.91 0.27
C ARG A 65 -18.35 -4.17 1.04
N LYS A 66 -17.74 -5.14 0.37
CA LYS A 66 -17.31 -6.39 1.00
C LYS A 66 -15.95 -6.21 1.68
N ILE A 67 -15.69 -7.06 2.66
CA ILE A 67 -14.35 -7.18 3.26
C ILE A 67 -13.35 -7.76 2.25
N LEU A 68 -12.07 -7.47 2.45
CA LEU A 68 -10.99 -8.05 1.66
C LEU A 68 -10.98 -9.57 1.86
N THR A 69 -10.74 -10.31 0.77
CA THR A 69 -10.29 -11.70 0.86
C THR A 69 -8.89 -11.73 1.47
N GLU A 70 -8.50 -12.88 2.04
CA GLU A 70 -7.16 -13.06 2.58
C GLU A 70 -6.07 -12.74 1.54
N GLU A 71 -6.26 -13.20 0.30
CA GLU A 71 -5.34 -12.92 -0.81
C GLU A 71 -5.18 -11.42 -1.09
N ASN A 72 -6.30 -10.68 -1.17
CA ASN A 72 -6.28 -9.24 -1.39
C ASN A 72 -5.68 -8.49 -0.20
N PHE A 73 -5.95 -8.94 1.03
CA PHE A 73 -5.35 -8.39 2.23
C PHE A 73 -3.83 -8.57 2.25
N GLN A 74 -3.34 -9.79 1.97
CA GLN A 74 -1.91 -10.09 1.88
C GLN A 74 -1.22 -9.24 0.81
N MET A 75 -1.86 -9.06 -0.34
CA MET A 75 -1.36 -8.17 -1.38
C MET A 75 -1.28 -6.71 -0.91
N CYS A 76 -2.35 -6.17 -0.32
CA CYS A 76 -2.36 -4.81 0.23
C CYS A 76 -1.24 -4.64 1.27
N ARG A 77 -1.07 -5.61 2.16
CA ARG A 77 -0.03 -5.59 3.19
C ARG A 77 1.37 -5.52 2.61
N ARG A 78 1.68 -6.31 1.57
CA ARG A 78 2.98 -6.26 0.86
C ARG A 78 3.18 -4.94 0.14
N ILE A 79 2.16 -4.45 -0.57
CA ILE A 79 2.20 -3.14 -1.24
C ILE A 79 2.54 -2.03 -0.23
N ILE A 80 1.93 -2.04 0.95
CA ILE A 80 2.16 -1.02 1.98
C ILE A 80 3.55 -1.20 2.62
N SER A 81 3.88 -2.41 3.05
CA SER A 81 5.06 -2.70 3.90
C SER A 81 6.36 -2.79 3.13
N GLU A 82 6.30 -3.18 1.86
CA GLU A 82 7.48 -3.38 1.00
C GLU A 82 7.52 -2.34 -0.12
N GLY A 83 6.40 -2.08 -0.78
CA GLY A 83 6.31 -1.09 -1.86
C GLY A 83 6.40 0.34 -1.34
N ILE A 84 5.32 0.83 -0.72
CA ILE A 84 5.18 2.21 -0.27
C ILE A 84 6.24 2.54 0.78
N TRP A 85 6.43 1.69 1.78
CA TRP A 85 7.42 1.92 2.83
C TRP A 85 8.83 2.12 2.28
N SER A 86 9.28 1.31 1.31
CA SER A 86 10.62 1.47 0.73
C SER A 86 10.85 2.84 0.08
N LEU A 87 9.78 3.47 -0.41
CA LEU A 87 9.81 4.79 -1.08
C LEU A 87 9.66 5.96 -0.12
N ILE A 88 9.10 5.75 1.08
CA ILE A 88 8.80 6.84 2.03
C ILE A 88 9.57 6.76 3.36
N ARG A 89 10.26 5.65 3.64
CA ARG A 89 10.97 5.44 4.91
C ARG A 89 11.97 6.54 5.25
N ASP A 90 12.65 7.09 4.25
CA ASP A 90 13.69 8.12 4.42
C ASP A 90 13.14 9.56 4.27
N LYS A 91 11.84 9.71 3.97
CA LYS A 91 11.17 11.02 3.81
C LYS A 91 10.72 11.59 5.17
N ASN A 92 10.53 12.91 5.25
CA ASN A 92 10.02 13.54 6.47
C ASN A 92 8.55 13.20 6.71
N GLN A 93 8.12 13.19 7.98
CA GLN A 93 6.76 12.80 8.35
C GLN A 93 5.72 13.81 7.82
N GLU A 94 5.97 15.10 7.95
CA GLU A 94 5.08 16.17 7.49
C GLU A 94 4.88 16.08 5.97
N PHE A 95 5.96 15.81 5.24
CA PHE A 95 5.90 15.58 3.79
C PHE A 95 5.00 14.39 3.45
N CYS A 96 5.18 13.26 4.14
CA CYS A 96 4.37 12.07 3.89
C CYS A 96 2.90 12.29 4.23
N GLN A 97 2.58 12.97 5.33
CA GLN A 97 1.19 13.24 5.69
C GLN A 97 0.51 14.24 4.74
N ALA A 98 1.25 15.23 4.23
CA ALA A 98 0.73 16.18 3.24
C ALA A 98 0.46 15.52 1.89
N ASN A 99 1.39 14.70 1.38
CA ASN A 99 1.31 14.14 0.03
C ASN A 99 0.65 12.76 -0.05
N TYR A 100 0.77 11.95 1.02
CA TYR A 100 0.37 10.53 1.03
C TYR A 100 -0.66 10.19 2.10
N GLY A 101 -1.22 11.20 2.76
CA GLY A 101 -2.25 11.05 3.79
C GLY A 101 -3.59 10.47 3.30
N GLY A 102 -3.79 10.40 1.98
CA GLY A 102 -4.97 9.77 1.37
C GLY A 102 -4.78 8.28 1.09
N ILE A 103 -3.58 7.73 1.24
CA ILE A 103 -3.29 6.34 0.93
C ILE A 103 -4.12 5.42 1.83
N LEU A 104 -4.71 4.41 1.21
CA LEU A 104 -5.56 3.46 1.90
C LEU A 104 -4.73 2.48 2.73
N LEU A 105 -5.22 2.15 3.92
CA LEU A 105 -4.70 1.07 4.76
C LEU A 105 -5.87 0.14 5.14
N PRO A 106 -5.62 -1.17 5.32
CA PRO A 106 -6.63 -2.07 5.85
C PRO A 106 -6.89 -1.76 7.33
N ASP A 107 -8.17 -1.73 7.69
CA ASP A 107 -8.62 -1.67 9.08
C ASP A 107 -8.79 -3.08 9.70
N CYS A 108 -9.09 -3.14 11.00
CA CYS A 108 -9.33 -4.41 11.70
C CYS A 108 -10.53 -5.22 11.15
N ASN A 109 -11.41 -4.62 10.35
CA ASN A 109 -12.52 -5.29 9.69
C ASN A 109 -12.17 -5.71 8.25
N LEU A 110 -10.89 -5.68 7.89
CA LEU A 110 -10.39 -5.99 6.54
C LEU A 110 -11.04 -5.09 5.47
N MET A 111 -11.25 -3.80 5.78
CA MET A 111 -11.70 -2.81 4.81
C MET A 111 -10.61 -1.76 4.56
N LEU A 112 -10.44 -1.34 3.30
CA LEU A 112 -9.51 -0.28 2.93
C LEU A 112 -10.07 1.11 3.24
N GLN A 113 -9.43 1.80 4.18
CA GLN A 113 -9.80 3.14 4.64
C GLN A 113 -8.64 4.12 4.45
N PRO A 114 -8.90 5.42 4.21
CA PRO A 114 -7.82 6.41 4.18
C PRO A 114 -7.02 6.40 5.48
N SER A 115 -5.68 6.40 5.40
CA SER A 115 -4.78 6.33 6.55
C SER A 115 -5.11 7.37 7.64
N LYS A 116 -5.38 8.62 7.23
CA LYS A 116 -5.79 9.72 8.13
C LYS A 116 -7.08 9.46 8.93
N SER A 117 -7.94 8.56 8.47
CA SER A 117 -9.18 8.20 9.16
C SER A 117 -8.99 7.09 10.20
N LEU A 118 -7.82 6.47 10.23
CA LEU A 118 -7.53 5.32 11.08
C LEU A 118 -6.75 5.73 12.32
N CYS A 119 -6.97 4.96 13.38
CA CYS A 119 -6.19 5.00 14.59
C CYS A 119 -5.25 3.80 14.65
N TYR A 120 -3.99 3.98 15.04
CA TYR A 120 -3.08 2.86 15.27
C TYR A 120 -3.12 2.45 16.74
N ASN A 121 -3.38 1.17 17.02
CA ASN A 121 -3.52 0.65 18.39
C ASN A 121 -2.16 0.38 19.07
N ASP A 122 -1.43 1.45 19.37
CA ASP A 122 -0.14 1.38 20.10
C ASP A 122 -0.26 0.89 21.55
N CYS A 123 -1.48 0.84 22.08
CA CYS A 123 -1.76 0.53 23.48
C CYS A 123 -3.02 -0.33 23.59
N PRO A 124 -2.92 -1.65 23.39
CA PRO A 124 -4.06 -2.55 23.49
C PRO A 124 -4.72 -2.53 24.87
N TRP A 125 -3.97 -2.20 25.92
CA TRP A 125 -4.48 -2.09 27.30
C TRP A 125 -5.37 -0.85 27.55
N ILE A 126 -5.33 0.18 26.71
CA ILE A 126 -6.19 1.36 26.85
C ILE A 126 -7.55 1.05 26.26
N LYS A 127 -8.63 1.11 27.04
CA LYS A 127 -9.99 0.95 26.53
C LYS A 127 -10.52 2.31 26.07
N VAL A 128 -10.58 2.53 24.76
CA VAL A 128 -11.30 3.67 24.18
C VAL A 128 -12.77 3.28 24.10
N ARG A 129 -13.65 4.12 24.66
CA ARG A 129 -15.11 3.86 24.68
C ARG A 129 -15.80 4.21 23.36
N ASP A 130 -15.15 5.00 22.52
CA ASP A 130 -15.68 5.42 21.24
C ASP A 130 -15.59 4.30 20.19
N SER A 131 -16.75 3.73 19.86
CA SER A 131 -16.90 2.70 18.82
C SER A 131 -16.83 3.25 17.39
N SER A 132 -16.81 4.57 17.20
CA SER A 132 -16.63 5.19 15.89
C SER A 132 -15.18 5.15 15.41
N VAL A 133 -14.22 4.91 16.32
CA VAL A 133 -12.81 4.82 16.00
C VAL A 133 -12.53 3.54 15.22
N LYS A 134 -12.10 3.70 13.97
CA LYS A 134 -11.57 2.61 13.15
C LYS A 134 -10.09 2.43 13.42
N TYR A 135 -9.69 1.18 13.67
CA TYR A 135 -8.29 0.85 13.92
C TYR A 135 -7.62 0.29 12.68
N CYS A 136 -6.40 0.73 12.40
CA CYS A 136 -5.55 0.11 11.39
C CYS A 136 -5.26 -1.35 11.80
N HIS A 137 -5.24 -2.25 10.81
CA HIS A 137 -4.98 -3.66 11.04
C HIS A 137 -3.58 -3.88 11.67
N GLY A 138 -3.50 -4.77 12.66
CA GLY A 138 -2.26 -4.98 13.45
C GLY A 138 -1.06 -5.50 12.66
N ASP A 139 -1.31 -6.19 11.54
CA ASP A 139 -0.25 -6.66 10.63
C ASP A 139 0.39 -5.54 9.78
N ILE A 140 -0.19 -4.34 9.73
CA ILE A 140 0.45 -3.21 9.07
C ILE A 140 1.50 -2.64 10.04
N PRO A 141 2.78 -2.50 9.63
CA PRO A 141 3.78 -1.94 10.51
C PRO A 141 3.44 -0.53 10.97
N ARG A 142 3.70 -0.26 12.24
CA ARG A 142 3.38 1.03 12.89
C ARG A 142 4.00 2.20 12.15
N GLU A 143 5.26 2.07 11.78
CA GLU A 143 6.07 3.14 11.20
C GLU A 143 5.45 3.65 9.91
N VAL A 144 5.04 2.74 9.02
CA VAL A 144 4.38 3.13 7.76
C VAL A 144 2.98 3.69 8.01
N ALA A 145 2.20 3.10 8.92
CA ALA A 145 0.85 3.56 9.21
C ALA A 145 0.84 5.01 9.74
N VAL A 146 1.68 5.31 10.74
CA VAL A 146 1.78 6.66 11.34
C VAL A 146 2.38 7.66 10.34
N LYS A 147 3.37 7.24 9.55
CA LYS A 147 3.99 8.10 8.53
C LYS A 147 3.01 8.47 7.42
N LEU A 148 2.08 7.57 7.09
CA LEU A 148 0.96 7.84 6.19
C LEU A 148 -0.19 8.62 6.88
N GLY A 149 -0.15 8.86 8.18
CA GLY A 149 -1.11 9.72 8.89
C GLY A 149 -2.11 9.00 9.78
N ALA A 150 -1.97 7.70 10.04
CA ALA A 150 -2.77 7.04 11.08
C ALA A 150 -2.47 7.65 12.46
N VAL A 151 -3.52 7.99 13.21
CA VAL A 151 -3.39 8.68 14.49
C VAL A 151 -3.07 7.67 15.59
N PRO A 152 -1.96 7.79 16.34
CA PRO A 152 -1.67 6.88 17.45
C PRO A 152 -2.76 6.94 18.53
N LYS A 153 -3.21 5.79 19.03
CA LYS A 153 -4.29 5.67 20.03
C LYS A 153 -4.06 6.50 21.30
N ARG A 154 -2.81 6.68 21.72
CA ARG A 154 -2.47 7.55 22.86
C ARG A 154 -2.95 8.98 22.67
N HIS A 155 -2.85 9.53 21.45
CA HIS A 155 -3.27 10.89 21.17
C HIS A 155 -4.79 11.02 21.21
N LYS A 156 -5.54 10.04 20.66
CA LYS A 156 -7.02 10.02 20.74
C LYS A 156 -7.58 9.81 22.15
N ALA A 157 -6.84 9.15 23.05
CA ALA A 157 -7.28 8.96 24.43
C ALA A 157 -7.13 10.24 25.29
N LEU A 158 -6.46 11.26 24.76
CA LEU A 158 -6.22 12.56 25.40
C LEU A 158 -7.14 13.67 24.84
N GLU A 159 -7.88 13.38 23.77
CA GLU A 159 -8.94 14.24 23.20
C GLU A 159 -10.28 13.97 23.88
#